data_AF-A0A7Z9GX22-F1
#
_entry.id   AF-A0A7Z9GX22-F1
#
_cell.length_a   1.000
_cell.length_b   1.000
_cell.length_c   1.000
_cell.angle_alpha   90.00
_cell.angle_beta   90.00
_cell.angle_gamma   90.00
#
_symmetry.space_group_name_H-M   'P 1'
#
loop_
_entity.id
_entity.type
_entity.pdbx_description
1 polymer ?
#
loop_
_entity_poly.entity_id
_entity_poly.type
_entity_poly.pdbx_seq_one_letter_code
_entity_poly.pdbx_strand_id
1 'polypeptide(L)'
;MSYRNIKLDYQKESTRPLVSLVFLAPMLIAYETGMLLLGPGTMRNGADVWLRHGLQWLGLGQYFLLPILTCTILLAWHHVLREPWQINLPTLPRMFLESIALAVLLLILAHLQGRMAAEWSLQILPPSPNLEPKVPPSLSRAWSRLIPYFGAGIYEELLFRLLLMPVVAGLIRSLGA
;
A
#
# COMPACT_ATOMS: atom_id res chain seq x y z
N MET A 1 34.87 -9.47 -4.24
CA MET A 1 33.83 -8.41 -4.34
C MET A 1 33.20 -8.26 -2.96
N SER A 2 33.43 -7.14 -2.27
CA SER A 2 33.13 -6.99 -0.84
C SER A 2 31.62 -6.89 -0.57
N TYR A 3 31.09 -7.71 0.35
CA TYR A 3 29.66 -7.77 0.75
C TYR A 3 29.04 -6.39 1.05
N ARG A 4 29.85 -5.47 1.58
CA ARG A 4 29.42 -4.09 1.90
C ARG A 4 29.02 -3.29 0.66
N ASN A 5 29.69 -3.51 -0.47
CA ASN A 5 29.37 -2.83 -1.72
C ASN A 5 28.04 -3.32 -2.29
N ILE A 6 27.75 -4.62 -2.19
CA ILE A 6 26.48 -5.22 -2.65
C ILE A 6 25.29 -4.63 -1.87
N LYS A 7 25.44 -4.42 -0.55
CA LYS A 7 24.37 -3.85 0.29
C LYS A 7 24.11 -2.37 -0.04
N LEU A 8 25.17 -1.59 -0.24
CA LEU A 8 25.05 -0.18 -0.61
C LEU A 8 24.41 -0.01 -1.99
N ASP A 9 24.74 -0.89 -2.92
CA ASP A 9 24.16 -0.90 -4.27
C ASP A 9 22.66 -1.26 -4.20
N TYR A 10 22.32 -2.33 -3.46
CA TYR A 10 20.92 -2.72 -3.25
C TYR A 10 20.07 -1.61 -2.61
N GLN A 11 20.55 -0.95 -1.57
CA GLN A 11 19.82 0.14 -0.89
C GLN A 11 19.59 1.35 -1.79
N LYS A 12 20.58 1.71 -2.62
CA LYS A 12 20.42 2.79 -3.59
C LYS A 12 19.41 2.41 -4.67
N GLU A 13 19.48 1.18 -5.17
CA GLU A 13 18.57 0.71 -6.22
C GLU A 13 17.12 0.55 -5.72
N SER A 14 16.91 0.03 -4.51
CA SER A 14 15.57 -0.20 -3.96
C SER A 14 14.83 1.06 -3.54
N THR A 15 15.55 2.17 -3.34
CA THR A 15 14.98 3.49 -3.02
C THR A 15 14.69 4.35 -4.25
N ARG A 16 15.06 3.88 -5.45
CA ARG A 16 14.78 4.62 -6.69
C ARG A 16 13.28 4.61 -7.03
N PRO A 17 12.69 5.79 -7.32
CA PRO A 17 11.26 5.90 -7.64
C PRO A 17 10.80 5.00 -8.80
N LEU A 18 11.61 4.83 -9.84
CA LEU A 18 11.27 3.94 -10.96
C LEU A 18 11.20 2.47 -10.55
N VAL A 19 12.17 2.01 -9.75
CA VAL A 19 12.21 0.62 -9.29
C VAL A 19 10.99 0.35 -8.40
N SER A 20 10.66 1.27 -7.50
CA SER A 20 9.44 1.20 -6.70
C SER A 20 8.18 1.22 -7.58
N LEU A 21 8.08 2.11 -8.57
CA LEU A 21 6.93 2.17 -9.49
C LEU A 21 6.74 0.85 -10.25
N VAL A 22 7.81 0.28 -10.78
CA VAL A 22 7.76 -1.01 -11.50
C VAL A 22 7.36 -2.15 -10.56
N PHE A 23 7.82 -2.12 -9.31
CA PHE A 23 7.41 -3.07 -8.28
C PHE A 23 5.93 -2.94 -7.87
N LEU A 24 5.43 -1.70 -7.78
CA LEU A 24 4.06 -1.37 -7.40
C LEU A 24 3.05 -1.55 -8.54
N ALA A 25 3.45 -1.35 -9.80
CA ALA A 25 2.59 -1.44 -10.98
C ALA A 25 1.77 -2.74 -11.06
N PRO A 26 2.35 -3.96 -10.91
CA PRO A 26 1.55 -5.19 -10.94
C PRO A 26 0.54 -5.26 -9.79
N MET A 27 0.87 -4.75 -8.60
CA MET A 27 -0.06 -4.71 -7.46
C MET A 27 -1.19 -3.70 -7.69
N LEU A 28 -0.89 -2.55 -8.30
CA LEU A 28 -1.90 -1.56 -8.68
C LEU A 28 -2.87 -2.12 -9.73
N ILE A 29 -2.35 -2.81 -10.75
CA ILE A 29 -3.18 -3.47 -11.75
C ILE A 29 -4.05 -4.55 -11.11
N ALA A 30 -3.48 -5.38 -10.23
CA ALA A 30 -4.22 -6.41 -9.51
C ALA A 30 -5.32 -5.80 -8.62
N TYR A 31 -5.04 -4.69 -7.94
CA TYR A 31 -6.02 -3.96 -7.14
C TYR A 31 -7.17 -3.44 -7.99
N GLU A 32 -6.89 -2.67 -9.04
CA GLU A 32 -7.93 -2.06 -9.87
C GLU A 32 -8.74 -3.11 -10.62
N THR A 33 -8.09 -4.15 -11.16
CA THR A 33 -8.78 -5.26 -11.81
C THR A 33 -9.63 -6.03 -10.80
N GLY A 34 -9.11 -6.28 -9.60
CA GLY A 34 -9.84 -6.92 -8.52
C GLY A 34 -11.07 -6.13 -8.09
N MET A 35 -10.96 -4.80 -7.99
CA MET A 35 -12.07 -3.91 -7.67
C MET A 35 -13.13 -3.88 -8.76
N LEU A 36 -12.73 -3.89 -10.04
CA LEU A 36 -13.66 -3.97 -11.16
C LEU A 36 -14.41 -5.31 -11.19
N LEU A 37 -13.73 -6.42 -10.90
CA LEU A 37 -14.32 -7.76 -10.92
C LEU A 37 -15.24 -8.04 -9.72
N LEU A 38 -14.90 -7.54 -8.53
CA LEU A 38 -15.70 -7.74 -7.31
C LEU A 38 -16.89 -6.77 -7.23
N GLY A 39 -16.83 -5.65 -7.97
CA GLY A 39 -17.93 -4.71 -8.10
C GLY A 39 -18.09 -3.73 -6.92
N PRO A 40 -19.13 -2.88 -6.96
CA PRO A 40 -19.27 -1.69 -6.11
C PRO A 40 -19.47 -1.97 -4.61
N GLY A 41 -19.85 -3.19 -4.23
CA GLY A 41 -20.09 -3.60 -2.84
C GLY A 41 -18.83 -4.06 -2.08
N THR A 42 -17.66 -4.02 -2.73
CA THR A 42 -16.40 -4.46 -2.12
C THR A 42 -15.88 -3.41 -1.16
N MET A 43 -15.41 -3.84 0.01
CA MET A 43 -14.79 -2.95 0.99
C MET A 43 -13.57 -2.26 0.37
N ARG A 44 -13.70 -0.96 0.11
CA ARG A 44 -12.60 -0.13 -0.40
C ARG A 44 -11.75 0.34 0.75
N ASN A 45 -10.48 0.58 0.47
CA ASN A 45 -9.59 1.19 1.44
C ASN A 45 -10.03 2.64 1.76
N GLY A 46 -9.85 3.08 3.00
CA GLY A 46 -10.22 4.44 3.43
C GLY A 46 -9.52 5.54 2.63
N ALA A 47 -8.21 5.39 2.38
CA ALA A 47 -7.47 6.36 1.58
C ALA A 47 -7.92 6.39 0.10
N ASP A 48 -8.28 5.22 -0.48
CA ASP A 48 -8.89 5.16 -1.83
C ASP A 48 -10.18 5.99 -1.86
N VAL A 49 -11.05 5.79 -0.87
CA VAL A 49 -12.30 6.55 -0.74
C VAL A 49 -12.04 8.05 -0.61
N TRP A 50 -11.14 8.47 0.28
CA TRP A 50 -10.85 9.89 0.47
C TRP A 50 -10.26 10.56 -0.77
N LEU A 51 -9.30 9.91 -1.44
CA LEU A 51 -8.72 10.43 -2.67
C LEU A 51 -9.77 10.56 -3.78
N ARG A 52 -10.65 9.56 -3.94
CA ARG A 52 -11.75 9.63 -4.92
C ARG A 52 -12.73 10.73 -4.61
N HIS A 53 -13.13 10.90 -3.35
CA HIS A 53 -14.02 12.00 -2.95
C HIS A 53 -13.37 13.36 -3.20
N GLY A 54 -12.09 13.53 -2.88
CA GLY A 54 -11.34 14.76 -3.18
C GLY A 54 -11.29 15.06 -4.68
N LEU A 55 -11.06 14.05 -5.52
CA LEU A 55 -11.10 14.19 -6.98
C LEU A 55 -12.50 14.52 -7.50
N GLN A 56 -13.54 13.92 -6.94
CA GLN A 56 -14.92 14.25 -7.28
C GLN A 56 -15.26 15.71 -6.96
N TRP A 57 -14.77 16.24 -5.84
CA TRP A 57 -14.96 17.66 -5.49
C TRP A 57 -14.30 18.61 -6.50
N LEU A 58 -13.22 18.17 -7.15
CA LEU A 58 -12.57 18.91 -8.24
C LEU A 58 -13.26 18.73 -9.60
N GLY A 59 -14.39 18.02 -9.67
CA GLY A 59 -15.09 17.69 -10.92
C GLY A 59 -14.47 16.52 -11.69
N LEU A 60 -13.53 15.80 -11.08
CA LEU A 60 -12.72 14.76 -11.70
C LEU A 60 -13.11 13.35 -11.22
N GLY A 61 -14.39 13.01 -11.31
CA GLY A 61 -14.96 11.75 -10.78
C GLY A 61 -14.71 10.48 -11.62
N GLN A 62 -13.79 10.50 -12.59
CA GLN A 62 -13.55 9.37 -13.49
C GLN A 62 -12.87 8.20 -12.75
N TYR A 63 -13.34 6.96 -12.97
CA TYR A 63 -12.87 5.79 -12.22
C TYR A 63 -11.34 5.56 -12.33
N PHE A 64 -10.80 5.63 -13.54
CA PHE A 64 -9.38 5.39 -13.82
C PHE A 64 -8.47 6.57 -13.50
N LEU A 65 -9.03 7.71 -13.11
CA LEU A 65 -8.22 8.89 -12.87
C LEU A 65 -7.28 8.70 -11.68
N LEU A 66 -7.75 8.06 -10.60
CA LEU A 66 -6.93 7.88 -9.42
C LEU A 66 -5.69 6.99 -9.68
N PRO A 67 -5.80 5.81 -10.33
CA PRO A 67 -4.63 5.04 -10.76
C PRO A 67 -3.67 5.82 -11.68
N ILE A 68 -4.21 6.58 -12.64
CA ILE A 68 -3.41 7.41 -13.54
C ILE A 68 -2.69 8.51 -12.74
N LEU A 69 -3.37 9.11 -11.76
CA LEU A 69 -2.80 10.11 -10.88
C LEU A 69 -1.64 9.53 -10.07
N THR A 70 -1.80 8.32 -9.52
CA THR A 70 -0.73 7.60 -8.80
C THR A 70 0.51 7.42 -9.70
N CYS A 71 0.32 6.90 -10.91
CA CYS A 71 1.41 6.71 -11.86
C CYS A 71 2.08 8.02 -12.26
N THR A 72 1.28 9.07 -12.54
CA THR A 72 1.80 10.38 -12.95
C THR A 72 2.52 11.10 -11.84
N ILE A 73 2.06 11.03 -10.59
CA ILE A 73 2.76 11.58 -9.41
C ILE A 73 4.11 10.89 -9.24
N LEU A 74 4.16 9.56 -9.31
CA LEU A 74 5.42 8.81 -9.17
C LEU A 74 6.40 9.09 -10.33
N LEU A 75 5.90 9.22 -11.56
CA LEU A 75 6.70 9.61 -12.72
C LEU A 75 7.19 11.06 -12.64
N ALA A 76 6.34 11.99 -12.21
CA ALA A 76 6.72 13.38 -11.98
C ALA A 76 7.79 13.47 -10.89
N TRP A 77 7.63 12.71 -9.80
CA TRP A 77 8.62 12.61 -8.73
C TRP A 77 9.95 12.05 -9.23
N HIS A 78 9.92 11.00 -10.05
CA HIS A 78 11.11 10.48 -10.71
C HIS A 78 11.80 11.54 -11.57
N HIS A 79 11.04 12.30 -12.36
CA HIS A 79 11.56 13.38 -13.18
C HIS A 79 12.19 14.51 -12.36
N VAL A 80 11.59 14.87 -11.21
CA VAL A 80 12.14 15.87 -10.28
C VAL A 80 13.47 15.41 -9.70
N LEU A 81 13.61 14.12 -9.38
CA LEU A 81 14.84 13.54 -8.85
C LEU A 81 15.94 13.35 -9.89
N ARG A 82 15.65 13.49 -11.20
CA ARG A 82 16.60 13.35 -12.33
C ARG A 82 17.45 12.08 -12.27
N GLU A 83 16.90 11.01 -11.69
CA GLU A 83 17.57 9.72 -11.61
C GLU A 83 17.67 9.09 -13.00
N PRO A 84 18.71 8.28 -13.28
CA PRO A 84 18.83 7.59 -14.57
C PRO A 84 17.69 6.58 -14.76
N TRP A 85 17.20 6.48 -15.99
CA TRP A 85 16.18 5.50 -16.41
C TRP A 85 16.78 4.09 -16.57
N GLN A 86 17.44 3.60 -15.52
CA GLN A 86 18.07 2.28 -15.48
C GLN A 86 17.36 1.40 -14.45
N ILE A 87 16.92 0.22 -14.88
CA ILE A 87 16.19 -0.72 -14.03
C ILE A 87 17.04 -1.98 -13.88
N ASN A 88 17.46 -2.25 -12.64
CA ASN A 88 18.08 -3.52 -12.30
C ASN A 88 16.99 -4.56 -11.98
N LEU A 89 16.48 -5.22 -13.01
CA LEU A 89 15.51 -6.34 -12.89
C LEU A 89 15.88 -7.41 -11.84
N PRO A 90 17.15 -7.83 -11.64
CA PRO A 90 17.46 -8.82 -10.61
C PRO A 90 17.24 -8.33 -9.17
N THR A 91 17.04 -7.03 -8.96
CA THR A 91 16.74 -6.45 -7.65
C THR A 91 15.26 -6.66 -7.24
N LEU A 92 14.34 -6.69 -8.21
CA LEU A 92 12.90 -6.87 -7.97
C LEU A 92 12.54 -8.15 -7.19
N PRO A 93 13.03 -9.36 -7.54
CA PRO A 93 12.69 -10.56 -6.79
C PRO A 93 13.24 -10.54 -5.36
N ARG A 94 14.38 -9.85 -5.11
CA ARG A 94 14.92 -9.69 -3.75
C ARG A 94 14.01 -8.79 -2.91
N MET A 95 13.59 -7.65 -3.47
CA MET A 95 12.62 -6.75 -2.81
C MET A 95 11.30 -7.46 -2.52
N PHE A 96 10.83 -8.31 -3.44
CA PHE A 96 9.63 -9.11 -3.26
C PHE A 96 9.76 -10.10 -2.09
N LEU A 97 10.86 -10.85 -2.03
CA LEU A 97 11.11 -11.80 -0.94
C LEU A 97 11.24 -11.10 0.41
N GLU A 98 11.96 -9.97 0.48
CA GLU A 98 12.05 -9.17 1.70
C GLU A 98 10.67 -8.66 2.14
N SER A 99 9.86 -8.19 1.20
CA SER A 99 8.49 -7.72 1.47
C SER A 99 7.59 -8.84 1.98
N ILE A 100 7.67 -10.04 1.40
CA ILE A 100 6.93 -11.22 1.91
C ILE A 100 7.39 -11.58 3.31
N ALA A 101 8.69 -11.62 3.56
CA ALA A 101 9.22 -11.97 4.88
C ALA A 101 8.74 -10.97 5.94
N LEU A 102 8.74 -9.67 5.63
CA LEU A 102 8.21 -8.63 6.50
C LEU A 102 6.70 -8.73 6.67
N ALA A 103 5.94 -9.01 5.61
CA ALA A 103 4.49 -9.21 5.69
C ALA A 103 4.13 -10.40 6.59
N VAL A 104 4.85 -11.52 6.47
CA VAL A 104 4.68 -12.69 7.34
C VAL A 104 5.01 -12.35 8.78
N LEU A 105 6.10 -11.63 9.03
CA LEU A 105 6.46 -11.17 10.37
C LEU A 105 5.36 -10.29 10.99
N LEU A 106 4.85 -9.31 10.23
CA LEU A 106 3.75 -8.44 10.68
C LEU A 106 2.46 -9.23 10.93
N LEU A 107 2.16 -10.23 10.11
CA LEU A 107 1.01 -11.10 10.31
C LEU A 107 1.13 -11.90 11.61
N ILE A 108 2.32 -12.45 11.90
CA ILE A 108 2.59 -13.14 13.17
C ILE A 108 2.38 -12.18 14.34
N LEU A 109 2.93 -10.96 14.26
CA LEU A 109 2.75 -9.94 15.30
C LEU A 109 1.28 -9.55 15.47
N ALA A 110 0.52 -9.39 14.39
CA ALA A 110 -0.91 -9.09 14.45
C ALA A 110 -1.70 -10.22 15.12
N HIS A 111 -1.37 -11.48 14.84
CA HIS A 111 -1.99 -12.63 15.51
C HIS A 111 -1.63 -12.70 17.00
N LEU A 112 -0.37 -12.42 17.36
CA LEU A 112 0.06 -12.38 18.75
C LEU A 112 -0.65 -11.25 19.51
N GLN A 113 -0.70 -10.05 18.94
CA GLN A 113 -1.44 -8.92 19.48
C GLN A 113 -2.93 -9.24 19.64
N GLY A 114 -3.55 -9.87 18.64
CA GLY A 114 -4.95 -10.28 18.69
C GLY A 114 -5.25 -11.26 19.81
N ARG A 115 -4.33 -12.20 20.10
CA ARG A 115 -4.46 -13.14 21.23
C ARG A 115 -4.37 -12.42 22.58
N MET A 116 -3.38 -11.54 22.74
CA MET A 116 -3.21 -10.76 23.97
C MET A 116 -4.42 -9.83 24.21
N ALA A 117 -4.90 -9.17 23.16
CA ALA A 117 -6.09 -8.32 23.23
C ALA A 117 -7.36 -9.14 23.55
N ALA A 118 -7.51 -10.33 22.99
CA ALA A 118 -8.62 -11.23 23.30
C ALA A 118 -8.63 -11.63 24.78
N GLU A 119 -7.47 -12.01 25.33
CA GLU A 119 -7.31 -12.33 26.76
C GLU A 119 -7.64 -11.14 27.68
N TRP A 120 -7.27 -9.92 27.28
CA TRP A 120 -7.64 -8.70 28.02
C TRP A 120 -9.13 -8.35 27.87
N SER A 121 -9.71 -8.55 26.69
CA SER A 121 -11.11 -8.22 26.40
C SER A 121 -12.13 -9.16 27.07
N LEU A 122 -11.73 -10.40 27.38
CA LEU A 122 -12.54 -11.37 28.13
C LEU A 122 -12.84 -10.94 29.58
N GLN A 123 -12.22 -9.86 30.07
CA GLN A 123 -12.55 -9.28 31.37
C GLN A 123 -13.68 -8.23 31.30
N ILE A 124 -14.08 -7.77 30.10
CA ILE A 124 -14.98 -6.61 29.95
C ILE A 124 -16.27 -6.99 29.18
N LEU A 125 -16.25 -7.95 28.25
CA LEU A 125 -17.41 -8.28 27.41
C LEU A 125 -17.78 -9.79 27.46
N PRO A 126 -19.07 -10.17 27.58
CA PRO A 126 -19.49 -11.55 27.38
C PRO A 126 -19.23 -12.00 25.93
N PRO A 127 -18.94 -13.29 25.69
CA PRO A 127 -18.62 -13.80 24.37
C PRO A 127 -19.82 -13.63 23.44
N SER A 128 -19.75 -12.66 22.52
CA SER A 128 -20.66 -12.62 21.38
C SER A 128 -20.39 -13.87 20.53
N PRO A 129 -21.43 -14.61 20.10
CA PRO A 129 -21.22 -15.72 19.19
C PRO A 129 -20.63 -15.13 17.91
N ASN A 130 -19.40 -15.53 17.59
CA ASN A 130 -18.77 -15.23 16.32
C ASN A 130 -19.61 -15.89 15.23
N LEU A 131 -20.58 -15.14 14.70
CA LEU A 131 -21.28 -15.44 13.45
C LEU A 131 -20.33 -15.20 12.28
N GLU A 132 -19.13 -15.79 12.32
CA GLU A 132 -18.36 -15.98 11.10
C GLU A 132 -18.91 -17.24 10.43
N PRO A 133 -19.51 -17.13 9.23
CA PRO A 133 -19.90 -18.30 8.47
C PRO A 133 -18.66 -19.17 8.24
N LYS A 134 -18.63 -20.35 8.87
CA LYS A 134 -17.61 -21.39 8.71
C LYS A 134 -17.76 -22.04 7.32
N VAL A 135 -17.63 -21.23 6.28
CA VAL A 135 -17.68 -21.64 4.88
C VAL A 135 -16.23 -21.86 4.44
N PRO A 136 -15.89 -22.96 3.75
CA PRO A 136 -14.53 -23.26 3.35
C PRO A 136 -13.87 -22.09 2.61
N PRO A 137 -12.54 -21.87 2.80
CA PRO A 137 -11.83 -20.81 2.11
C PRO A 137 -11.80 -21.11 0.61
N SER A 138 -12.60 -20.38 -0.16
CA SER A 138 -12.49 -20.37 -1.62
C SER A 138 -11.37 -19.40 -2.04
N LEU A 139 -10.71 -19.70 -3.16
CA LEU A 139 -9.71 -18.81 -3.77
C LEU A 139 -10.28 -17.39 -3.98
N SER A 140 -11.56 -17.30 -4.38
CA SER A 140 -12.27 -16.04 -4.55
C SER A 140 -12.44 -15.24 -3.24
N ARG A 141 -12.68 -15.92 -2.12
CA ARG A 141 -12.78 -15.24 -0.82
C ARG A 141 -11.42 -14.78 -0.31
N ALA A 142 -10.38 -15.59 -0.48
CA ALA A 142 -9.03 -15.17 -0.15
C ALA A 142 -8.63 -13.94 -0.98
N TRP A 143 -8.89 -13.96 -2.28
CA TRP A 143 -8.64 -12.82 -3.18
C TRP A 143 -9.42 -11.57 -2.79
N SER A 144 -10.72 -11.68 -2.50
CA SER A 144 -11.54 -10.52 -2.07
C SER A 144 -11.10 -9.93 -0.74
N ARG A 145 -10.51 -10.72 0.16
CA ARG A 145 -9.88 -10.22 1.38
C ARG A 145 -8.54 -9.55 1.12
N LEU A 146 -7.75 -10.05 0.17
CA LEU A 146 -6.42 -9.53 -0.14
C LEU A 146 -6.45 -8.21 -0.92
N ILE A 147 -7.39 -8.05 -1.85
CA ILE A 147 -7.48 -6.86 -2.73
C ILE A 147 -7.48 -5.55 -1.93
N PRO A 148 -8.33 -5.35 -0.91
CA PRO A 148 -8.34 -4.10 -0.14
C PRO A 148 -6.98 -3.75 0.50
N TYR A 149 -6.16 -4.74 0.89
CA TYR A 149 -4.85 -4.48 1.48
C TYR A 149 -3.83 -3.96 0.47
N PHE A 150 -3.91 -4.34 -0.81
CA PHE A 150 -3.10 -3.70 -1.84
C PHE A 150 -3.46 -2.22 -1.98
N GLY A 151 -4.76 -1.90 -1.95
CA GLY A 151 -5.23 -0.51 -1.96
C GLY A 151 -4.81 0.27 -0.72
N ALA A 152 -4.80 -0.36 0.46
CA ALA A 152 -4.25 0.21 1.69
C ALA A 152 -2.78 0.59 1.50
N GLY A 153 -1.93 -0.37 1.12
CA GLY A 153 -0.50 -0.12 0.95
C GLY A 153 -0.19 0.97 -0.09
N ILE A 154 -0.88 0.99 -1.23
CA ILE A 154 -0.60 1.95 -2.30
C ILE A 154 -1.15 3.34 -1.98
N TYR A 155 -2.45 3.43 -1.67
CA TYR A 155 -3.13 4.72 -1.56
C TYR A 155 -2.89 5.42 -0.23
N GLU A 156 -2.69 4.69 0.87
CA GLU A 156 -2.28 5.31 2.13
C GLU A 156 -0.90 5.93 2.00
N GLU A 157 0.05 5.24 1.37
CA GLU A 157 1.39 5.77 1.17
C GLU A 157 1.38 7.03 0.30
N LEU A 158 0.60 7.02 -0.79
CA LEU A 158 0.44 8.21 -1.64
C LEU A 158 -0.19 9.38 -0.87
N LEU A 159 -1.30 9.12 -0.16
CA LEU A 159 -2.02 10.16 0.57
C LEU A 159 -1.17 10.72 1.71
N PHE A 160 -0.61 9.88 2.57
CA PHE A 160 0.09 10.32 3.75
C PHE A 160 1.50 10.81 3.44
N ARG A 161 2.31 10.05 2.69
CA ARG A 161 3.71 10.41 2.44
C ARG A 161 3.91 11.42 1.34
N LEU A 162 3.20 11.29 0.21
CA LEU A 162 3.43 12.17 -0.93
C LEU A 162 2.60 13.46 -0.88
N LEU A 163 1.39 13.42 -0.31
CA LEU A 163 0.51 14.59 -0.26
C LEU A 163 0.54 15.27 1.11
N LEU A 164 0.14 14.57 2.18
CA LEU A 164 -0.08 15.21 3.49
C LEU A 164 1.22 15.61 4.20
N MET A 165 2.20 14.71 4.31
CA MET A 165 3.45 14.99 5.03
C MET A 165 4.20 16.21 4.48
N PRO A 166 4.40 16.37 3.15
CA PRO A 166 5.08 17.55 2.59
C PRO A 166 4.30 18.83 2.81
N VAL A 167 2.96 18.80 2.68
CA VAL A 167 2.09 19.96 2.92
C VAL A 167 2.18 20.39 4.38
N VAL A 168 2.05 19.45 5.32
CA VAL A 168 2.17 19.74 6.76
C VAL A 168 3.56 20.26 7.11
N ALA A 169 4.62 19.64 6.59
CA ALA A 169 6.00 20.10 6.82
C ALA A 169 6.23 21.50 6.25
N GLY A 170 5.66 21.81 5.07
CA GLY A 170 5.72 23.15 4.47
C GLY A 170 4.97 24.19 5.30
N LEU A 171 3.79 23.84 5.81
CA LEU A 171 3.00 24.71 6.69
C LEU A 171 3.73 25.01 7.99
N ILE A 172 4.29 23.98 8.65
CA ILE A 172 5.07 24.14 9.90
C ILE A 172 6.25 25.10 9.66
N ARG A 173 7.00 24.91 8.56
CA ARG A 173 8.10 25.80 8.19
C ARG A 173 7.64 27.24 7.92
N SER A 174 6.47 27.42 7.29
CA SER A 174 5.93 28.75 7.01
C SER A 174 5.47 29.48 8.27
N LEU A 175 5.15 28.75 9.34
CA LEU A 175 4.75 29.30 10.64
C LEU A 175 5.95 29.64 11.56
N GLY A 176 7.19 29.49 11.07
CA GLY A 176 8.38 29.97 11.76
C GLY A 176 8.94 29.04 12.85
N ALA A 177 8.61 27.74 12.81
CA ALA A 177 9.25 26.70 13.62
C ALA A 177 10.41 26.02 12.88
#